data_AF-A0A0F8D1B6-F1
#
_entry.id   AF-A0A0F8D1B6-F1
#
_cell.length_a   1.000
_cell.length_b   1.000
_cell.length_c   1.000
_cell.angle_alpha   90.00
_cell.angle_beta   90.00
_cell.angle_gamma   90.00
#
_symmetry.space_group_name_H-M   'P 1'
#
loop_
_entity.id
_entity.type
_entity.pdbx_description
1 polymer ?
#
loop_
_entity_poly.entity_id
_entity_poly.type
_entity_poly.pdbx_seq_one_letter_code
_entity_poly.pdbx_strand_id
1 'polypeptide(L)'
;MIHGIRNFKLFPILVLLTTLLIFSAVFPVPASALTEVEVNPVNTPDGAVVLIVDGLSAPFIYPELTPHALDGTPLENARLENIPEIGKNSARILEFRAPQTFTEGGHSVLVTGNPGADSEFVSFKDANIFDVLHSEGYLCIAVMEKGDSWSICAEQDAVLRDENNSLKKMEIVLAQYEHSQDNPVPSGLLQLMEEKADLAPGYVTSKETGEKYNGYNRWGIETACAVVEYMAKNRPGQKYLLTVNVGAIDMSGHYRGNYGYIDCIENLDSELLSLYKLCEKNNLAFVLTSDHGMAFSADGSKGGHQSEKYSVSDEAQMVPLIVYAQDVESGVIRGEFGQEDFAPTLLGILDVPDRPRFTQGEQILLTGHVNLKVKLPEKGSVELRKDGKVISSPGNDDQFLFLGLEPENSYAVGAVLNSGNSLEEKEKEFSLKTDSVIEFGSKGAKTKESESSLEGAKEETSSAGVFGDGDSIFGRNSTHLIGYFLIGAINLAGFFIIMKILKKHG
;
A
#
# COMPACT_ATOMS: atom_id res chain seq x y z
N MET A 1 32.65 -9.88 -67.51
CA MET A 1 33.05 -9.85 -66.09
C MET A 1 31.78 -9.64 -65.27
N ILE A 2 31.38 -10.66 -64.52
CA ILE A 2 30.24 -10.70 -63.60
C ILE A 2 30.75 -10.39 -62.19
N HIS A 3 29.98 -9.62 -61.41
CA HIS A 3 29.57 -9.81 -59.99
C HIS A 3 28.94 -8.48 -59.54
N GLY A 4 27.75 -8.36 -58.95
CA GLY A 4 26.87 -9.32 -58.29
C GLY A 4 26.24 -8.58 -57.11
N ILE A 5 25.11 -7.89 -57.33
CA ILE A 5 24.40 -7.14 -56.28
C ILE A 5 23.67 -8.15 -55.40
N ARG A 6 24.07 -8.23 -54.13
CA ARG A 6 23.47 -9.11 -53.12
C ARG A 6 22.05 -8.65 -52.80
N ASN A 7 21.07 -9.47 -53.20
CA ASN A 7 19.70 -9.42 -52.72
C ASN A 7 19.69 -9.59 -51.19
N PHE A 8 19.39 -8.51 -50.47
CA PHE A 8 19.12 -8.56 -49.03
C PHE A 8 17.78 -9.26 -48.79
N LYS A 9 17.80 -10.21 -47.86
CA LYS A 9 16.74 -11.18 -47.61
C LYS A 9 15.55 -10.50 -46.91
N LEU A 10 14.57 -10.02 -47.68
CA LEU A 10 13.24 -9.59 -47.19
C LEU A 10 12.40 -10.76 -46.63
N PHE A 11 12.64 -11.97 -47.13
CA PHE A 11 11.89 -13.17 -46.78
C PHE A 11 12.00 -13.60 -45.29
N PRO A 12 13.18 -13.66 -44.63
CA PRO A 12 13.29 -14.03 -43.23
C PRO A 12 12.70 -12.99 -42.28
N ILE A 13 12.68 -11.70 -42.64
CA ILE A 13 12.05 -10.65 -41.82
C ILE A 13 10.52 -10.80 -41.87
N LEU A 14 9.97 -11.07 -43.05
CA LEU A 14 8.54 -11.31 -43.22
C LEU A 14 8.08 -12.57 -42.47
N VAL A 15 8.87 -13.65 -42.51
CA VAL A 15 8.63 -14.89 -41.76
C VAL A 15 8.68 -14.65 -40.25
N LEU A 16 9.64 -13.86 -39.75
CA LEU A 16 9.75 -13.51 -38.34
C LEU A 16 8.53 -12.70 -37.87
N LEU A 17 8.10 -11.70 -38.64
CA LEU A 17 6.93 -10.87 -38.35
C LEU A 17 5.63 -11.70 -38.36
N THR A 18 5.48 -12.61 -39.33
CA THR A 18 4.30 -13.50 -39.36
C THR A 18 4.32 -14.51 -38.22
N THR A 19 5.49 -15.04 -37.82
CA THR A 19 5.55 -15.91 -36.62
C THR A 19 5.24 -15.14 -35.34
N LEU A 20 5.70 -13.89 -35.20
CA LEU A 20 5.37 -13.04 -34.04
C LEU A 20 3.87 -12.72 -33.97
N LEU A 21 3.25 -12.42 -35.12
CA LEU A 21 1.81 -12.16 -35.24
C LEU A 21 0.97 -13.42 -34.94
N ILE A 22 1.42 -14.59 -35.38
CA ILE A 22 0.75 -15.87 -35.07
C ILE A 22 0.93 -16.20 -33.58
N PHE A 23 2.10 -15.99 -32.99
CA PHE A 23 2.30 -16.20 -31.54
C PHE A 23 1.43 -15.25 -30.70
N SER A 24 1.29 -13.98 -31.09
CA SER A 24 0.41 -13.03 -30.39
C SER A 24 -1.08 -13.31 -30.59
N ALA A 25 -1.47 -13.93 -31.71
CA ALA A 25 -2.86 -14.34 -31.96
C ALA A 25 -3.23 -15.71 -31.33
N VAL A 26 -2.25 -16.58 -31.08
CA VAL A 26 -2.46 -17.94 -30.53
C VAL A 26 -2.37 -17.96 -29.00
N PHE A 27 -1.72 -16.96 -28.40
CA PHE A 27 -1.69 -16.75 -26.95
C PHE A 27 -2.28 -15.38 -26.59
N PRO A 28 -3.58 -15.12 -26.80
CA PRO A 28 -4.22 -14.07 -26.03
C PRO A 28 -4.01 -14.45 -24.56
N VAL A 29 -3.26 -13.65 -23.82
CA VAL A 29 -3.34 -13.70 -22.36
C VAL A 29 -4.82 -13.51 -22.07
N PRO A 30 -5.52 -14.47 -21.44
CA PRO A 30 -6.91 -14.26 -21.14
C PRO A 30 -6.97 -13.00 -20.29
N ALA A 31 -7.64 -11.97 -20.80
CA ALA A 31 -8.18 -10.94 -19.94
C ALA A 31 -9.13 -11.70 -19.01
N SER A 32 -8.66 -11.97 -17.78
CA SER A 32 -9.52 -12.38 -16.68
C SER A 32 -10.45 -11.20 -16.50
N ALA A 33 -11.72 -11.41 -16.83
CA ALA A 33 -12.72 -10.42 -16.53
C ALA A 33 -13.05 -10.61 -15.04
N LEU A 34 -13.22 -9.52 -14.32
CA LEU A 34 -13.78 -9.57 -12.98
C LEU A 34 -15.29 -9.36 -13.15
N THR A 35 -16.08 -10.30 -12.66
CA THR A 35 -17.53 -10.10 -12.56
C THR A 35 -17.86 -9.48 -11.21
N GLU A 36 -18.19 -8.19 -11.20
CA GLU A 36 -18.67 -7.48 -10.02
C GLU A 36 -20.18 -7.68 -9.83
N VAL A 37 -20.59 -7.91 -8.58
CA VAL A 37 -21.96 -8.15 -8.16
C VAL A 37 -22.25 -7.29 -6.94
N GLU A 38 -22.99 -6.21 -7.15
CA GLU A 38 -23.53 -5.39 -6.06
C GLU A 38 -24.71 -6.15 -5.41
N VAL A 39 -24.50 -6.68 -4.20
CA VAL A 39 -25.54 -7.35 -3.42
C VAL A 39 -26.40 -6.33 -2.69
N ASN A 40 -25.74 -5.35 -2.07
CA ASN A 40 -26.35 -4.13 -1.58
C ASN A 40 -25.54 -2.92 -2.08
N PRO A 41 -26.17 -1.75 -2.22
CA PRO A 41 -25.47 -0.55 -2.64
C PRO A 41 -24.30 -0.19 -1.71
N VAL A 42 -23.16 0.15 -2.32
CA VAL A 42 -21.96 0.68 -1.67
C VAL A 42 -21.57 2.00 -2.34
N ASN A 43 -21.03 2.94 -1.58
CA ASN A 43 -20.46 4.19 -2.06
C ASN A 43 -18.94 4.13 -1.98
N THR A 44 -18.36 3.28 -2.84
CA THR A 44 -16.91 3.15 -2.99
C THR A 44 -16.29 4.52 -3.32
N PRO A 45 -15.28 4.98 -2.58
CA PRO A 45 -14.50 6.15 -2.96
C PRO A 45 -13.79 5.92 -4.30
N ASP A 46 -13.68 6.97 -5.11
CA ASP A 46 -12.93 6.93 -6.38
C ASP A 46 -11.40 6.85 -6.14
N GLY A 47 -10.96 6.91 -4.89
CA GLY A 47 -9.56 6.90 -4.50
C GLY A 47 -9.39 7.35 -3.05
N ALA A 48 -8.14 7.54 -2.65
CA ALA A 48 -7.80 8.01 -1.31
C ALA A 48 -6.70 9.05 -1.33
N VAL A 49 -6.78 9.99 -0.39
CA VAL A 49 -5.66 10.85 0.03
C VAL A 49 -5.27 10.42 1.44
N VAL A 50 -4.05 9.91 1.58
CA VAL A 50 -3.47 9.49 2.86
C VAL A 50 -2.43 10.52 3.27
N LEU A 51 -2.78 11.34 4.25
CA LEU A 51 -1.88 12.29 4.89
C LEU A 51 -1.20 11.64 6.09
N ILE A 52 0.10 11.38 5.96
CA ILE A 52 0.99 10.90 7.01
C ILE A 52 1.75 12.10 7.56
N VAL A 53 1.54 12.42 8.83
CA VAL A 53 2.19 13.56 9.48
C VAL A 53 3.33 13.05 10.34
N ASP A 54 4.58 13.18 9.86
CA ASP A 54 5.77 12.62 10.53
C ASP A 54 5.87 13.09 11.99
N GLY A 55 5.91 12.11 12.90
CA GLY A 55 6.04 12.33 14.34
C GLY A 55 4.79 12.88 15.05
N LEU A 56 3.61 12.87 14.43
CA LEU A 56 2.37 13.33 15.05
C LEU A 56 1.82 12.31 16.06
N SER A 57 1.58 12.79 17.28
CA SER A 57 1.11 12.00 18.41
C SER A 57 -0.37 12.27 18.67
N ALA A 58 -1.20 11.22 18.75
CA ALA A 58 -2.63 11.32 19.00
C ALA A 58 -2.97 12.06 20.32
N PRO A 59 -2.27 11.81 21.45
CA PRO A 59 -2.48 12.53 22.69
C PRO A 59 -2.51 14.06 22.58
N PHE A 60 -1.74 14.65 21.66
CA PHE A 60 -1.66 16.10 21.49
C PHE A 60 -2.82 16.70 20.70
N ILE A 61 -3.60 15.89 19.98
CA ILE A 61 -4.67 16.36 19.09
C ILE A 61 -6.06 15.80 19.41
N TYR A 62 -6.14 14.73 20.20
CA TYR A 62 -7.40 14.11 20.59
C TYR A 62 -7.90 14.69 21.92
N PRO A 63 -9.13 15.23 21.97
CA PRO A 63 -9.68 15.79 23.21
C PRO A 63 -9.93 14.75 24.31
N GLU A 64 -9.97 13.47 23.96
CA GLU A 64 -10.11 12.36 24.90
C GLU A 64 -8.83 12.04 25.68
N LEU A 65 -7.69 12.55 25.22
CA LEU A 65 -6.37 12.19 25.72
C LEU A 65 -5.67 13.39 26.35
N THR A 66 -4.68 13.11 27.21
CA THR A 66 -3.80 14.12 27.80
C THR A 66 -2.36 13.63 27.62
N PRO A 67 -1.51 14.40 26.93
CA PRO A 67 -0.12 14.05 26.72
C PRO A 67 0.66 14.24 28.03
N HIS A 68 1.59 13.34 28.29
CA HIS A 68 2.49 13.42 29.44
C HIS A 68 3.94 13.40 28.97
N ALA A 69 4.80 14.07 29.72
CA ALA A 69 6.23 13.86 29.64
C ALA A 69 6.61 12.54 30.34
N LEU A 70 7.81 12.03 30.06
CA LEU A 70 8.33 10.80 30.69
C LEU A 70 8.48 10.92 32.22
N ASP A 71 8.58 12.13 32.76
CA ASP A 71 8.58 12.37 34.21
C ASP A 71 7.18 12.41 34.84
N GLY A 72 6.13 12.19 34.03
CA GLY A 72 4.72 12.19 34.42
C GLY A 72 4.08 13.58 34.42
N THR A 73 4.81 14.64 34.05
CA THR A 73 4.24 15.99 33.95
C THR A 73 3.25 16.07 32.79
N PRO A 74 1.99 16.53 33.02
CA PRO A 74 1.07 16.78 31.92
C PRO A 74 1.60 17.88 30.99
N LEU A 75 1.48 17.67 29.69
CA LEU A 75 1.84 18.63 28.66
C LEU A 75 0.60 19.34 28.10
N GLU A 76 0.80 20.49 27.46
CA GLU A 76 -0.30 21.19 26.81
C GLU A 76 -0.76 20.46 25.53
N ASN A 77 -2.07 20.44 25.30
CA ASN A 77 -2.67 20.03 24.03
C ASN A 77 -2.58 21.15 23.00
N ALA A 78 -2.51 20.76 21.73
CA ALA A 78 -2.66 21.71 20.64
C ALA A 78 -4.09 22.29 20.61
N ARG A 79 -4.19 23.57 20.26
CA ARG A 79 -5.46 24.28 20.09
C ARG A 79 -5.89 24.18 18.63
N LEU A 80 -6.84 23.29 18.38
CA LEU A 80 -7.25 22.93 17.03
C LEU A 80 -8.65 23.46 16.73
N GLU A 81 -8.86 23.85 15.48
CA GLU A 81 -10.17 24.24 14.93
C GLU A 81 -10.62 23.26 13.84
N ASN A 82 -9.71 22.86 12.94
CA ASN A 82 -10.07 22.10 11.75
C ASN A 82 -10.11 20.59 11.96
N ILE A 83 -9.14 19.99 12.67
CA ILE A 83 -9.14 18.56 13.00
C ILE A 83 -10.41 18.16 13.78
N PRO A 84 -10.86 18.92 14.81
CA PRO A 84 -12.14 18.66 15.46
C PRO A 84 -13.34 18.78 14.51
N GLU A 85 -13.32 19.72 13.56
CA GLU A 85 -14.38 19.87 12.56
C GLU A 85 -14.43 18.68 11.60
N ILE A 86 -13.28 18.26 11.07
CA ILE A 86 -13.14 17.06 10.24
C ILE A 86 -13.67 15.84 11.01
N GLY A 87 -13.27 15.72 12.28
CA GLY A 87 -13.68 14.63 13.17
C GLY A 87 -15.19 14.48 13.38
N LYS A 88 -16.02 15.49 13.08
CA LYS A 88 -17.49 15.38 13.19
C LYS A 88 -18.09 14.42 12.17
N ASN A 89 -17.47 14.29 11.00
CA ASN A 89 -17.93 13.45 9.90
C ASN A 89 -16.98 12.28 9.65
N SER A 90 -16.03 12.02 10.54
CA SER A 90 -15.00 10.99 10.38
C SER A 90 -15.10 9.93 11.47
N ALA A 91 -14.62 8.73 11.15
CA ALA A 91 -14.19 7.78 12.16
C ALA A 91 -12.86 8.26 12.77
N ARG A 92 -12.75 8.24 14.08
CA ARG A 92 -11.51 8.52 14.83
C ARG A 92 -11.17 7.31 15.68
N ILE A 93 -10.07 6.64 15.37
CA ILE A 93 -9.58 5.53 16.19
C ILE A 93 -8.83 6.12 17.38
N LEU A 94 -9.28 5.80 18.58
CA LEU A 94 -8.74 6.41 19.81
C LEU A 94 -7.36 5.87 20.17
N GLU A 95 -7.17 4.55 20.09
CA GLU A 95 -5.92 3.87 20.43
C GLU A 95 -5.41 3.10 19.21
N PHE A 96 -4.59 3.78 18.41
CA PHE A 96 -3.92 3.24 17.23
C PHE A 96 -2.41 3.36 17.44
N ARG A 97 -1.69 2.23 17.47
CA ARG A 97 -0.29 2.19 17.95
C ARG A 97 0.71 1.81 16.87
N ALA A 98 1.73 2.62 16.68
CA ALA A 98 2.89 2.33 15.87
C ALA A 98 3.81 1.31 16.58
N PRO A 99 4.03 0.11 16.02
CA PRO A 99 4.94 -0.88 16.60
C PRO A 99 6.41 -0.48 16.40
N GLN A 100 6.69 0.35 15.40
CA GLN A 100 8.02 0.89 15.11
C GLN A 100 7.99 2.41 15.20
N THR A 101 8.77 2.97 16.12
CA THR A 101 8.77 4.40 16.43
C THR A 101 9.91 5.14 15.74
N PHE A 102 10.14 4.86 14.46
CA PHE A 102 11.07 5.60 13.58
C PHE A 102 10.53 5.62 12.16
N THR A 103 10.85 6.70 11.42
CA THR A 103 10.18 7.06 10.16
C THR A 103 10.11 5.92 9.14
N GLU A 104 11.25 5.30 8.81
CA GLU A 104 11.29 4.23 7.81
C GLU A 104 10.43 3.02 8.21
N GLY A 105 10.50 2.60 9.47
CA GLY A 105 9.73 1.47 9.99
C GLY A 105 8.24 1.78 10.00
N GLY A 106 7.83 2.93 10.52
CA GLY A 106 6.42 3.33 10.59
C GLY A 106 5.76 3.40 9.20
N HIS A 107 6.43 3.98 8.21
CA HIS A 107 5.94 3.98 6.83
C HIS A 107 5.86 2.57 6.23
N SER A 108 6.86 1.72 6.50
CA SER A 108 6.88 0.33 6.01
C SER A 108 5.73 -0.49 6.61
N VAL A 109 5.43 -0.32 7.90
CA VAL A 109 4.29 -0.96 8.56
C VAL A 109 2.98 -0.50 7.94
N LEU A 110 2.79 0.81 7.75
CA LEU A 110 1.57 1.38 7.14
C LEU A 110 1.29 0.74 5.77
N VAL A 111 2.28 0.68 4.88
CA VAL A 111 2.05 0.23 3.50
C VAL A 111 2.01 -1.29 3.34
N THR A 112 2.57 -2.06 4.27
CA THR A 112 2.61 -3.53 4.19
C THR A 112 1.59 -4.23 5.09
N GLY A 113 1.09 -3.52 6.10
CA GLY A 113 0.30 -4.12 7.18
C GLY A 113 1.05 -5.18 7.98
N ASN A 114 2.39 -5.12 8.01
CA ASN A 114 3.24 -6.03 8.77
C ASN A 114 4.02 -5.25 9.84
N PRO A 115 3.88 -5.59 11.15
CA PRO A 115 4.45 -4.80 12.24
C PRO A 115 5.99 -4.82 12.26
N GLY A 116 6.61 -5.82 11.62
CA GLY A 116 8.07 -5.97 11.53
C GLY A 116 8.68 -5.53 10.20
N ALA A 117 7.92 -4.88 9.32
CA ALA A 117 8.42 -4.46 8.01
C ALA A 117 9.45 -3.32 8.11
N ASP A 118 10.49 -3.41 7.29
CA ASP A 118 11.45 -2.34 7.01
C ASP A 118 11.38 -1.96 5.52
N SER A 119 12.24 -1.03 5.08
CA SER A 119 12.23 -0.61 3.67
C SER A 119 12.58 -1.75 2.71
N GLU A 120 13.41 -2.71 3.08
CA GLU A 120 13.72 -3.85 2.21
C GLU A 120 12.47 -4.73 2.02
N PHE A 121 11.72 -4.96 3.10
CA PHE A 121 10.49 -5.73 3.09
C PHE A 121 9.45 -5.19 2.11
N VAL A 122 9.33 -3.86 2.00
CA VAL A 122 8.40 -3.20 1.06
C VAL A 122 8.66 -3.63 -0.40
N SER A 123 9.92 -3.89 -0.76
CA SER A 123 10.31 -4.26 -2.13
C SER A 123 10.01 -5.71 -2.51
N PHE A 124 9.49 -6.51 -1.58
CA PHE A 124 9.09 -7.87 -1.88
C PHE A 124 7.83 -7.86 -2.74
N LYS A 125 7.77 -8.80 -3.68
CA LYS A 125 6.63 -8.91 -4.59
C LYS A 125 5.31 -9.11 -3.83
N ASP A 126 4.31 -8.30 -4.20
CA ASP A 126 2.94 -8.32 -3.67
C ASP A 126 2.92 -8.04 -2.15
N ALA A 127 3.94 -7.36 -1.60
CA ALA A 127 4.13 -7.19 -0.16
C ALA A 127 3.51 -5.91 0.40
N ASN A 128 3.08 -4.99 -0.46
CA ASN A 128 2.57 -3.69 -0.05
C ASN A 128 1.22 -3.35 -0.70
N ILE A 129 0.57 -2.29 -0.21
CA ILE A 129 -0.73 -1.83 -0.67
C ILE A 129 -0.70 -1.31 -2.12
N PHE A 130 0.43 -0.77 -2.57
CA PHE A 130 0.57 -0.24 -3.93
C PHE A 130 0.49 -1.38 -4.95
N ASP A 131 1.13 -2.52 -4.69
CA ASP A 131 1.02 -3.73 -5.52
C ASP A 131 -0.44 -4.13 -5.72
N VAL A 132 -1.21 -4.16 -4.62
CA VAL A 132 -2.64 -4.53 -4.64
C VAL A 132 -3.42 -3.51 -5.46
N LEU A 133 -3.23 -2.22 -5.20
CA LEU A 133 -3.94 -1.14 -5.88
C LEU A 133 -3.60 -1.05 -7.37
N HIS A 134 -2.34 -1.27 -7.77
CA HIS A 134 -1.94 -1.35 -9.18
C HIS A 134 -2.66 -2.49 -9.90
N SER A 135 -2.82 -3.64 -9.24
CA SER A 135 -3.57 -4.78 -9.80
C SER A 135 -5.06 -4.47 -10.00
N GLU A 136 -5.60 -3.52 -9.24
CA GLU A 136 -6.97 -3.00 -9.33
C GLU A 136 -7.06 -1.71 -10.18
N GLY A 137 -5.99 -1.37 -10.90
CA GLY A 137 -5.96 -0.27 -11.87
C GLY A 137 -5.83 1.13 -11.29
N TYR A 138 -5.45 1.26 -10.01
CA TYR A 138 -5.16 2.55 -9.39
C TYR A 138 -3.85 3.13 -9.90
N LEU A 139 -3.77 4.46 -9.91
CA LEU A 139 -2.54 5.21 -10.01
C LEU A 139 -2.04 5.55 -8.59
N CYS A 140 -0.80 5.21 -8.25
CA CYS A 140 -0.18 5.54 -6.97
C CYS A 140 0.70 6.78 -7.14
N ILE A 141 0.36 7.88 -6.46
CA ILE A 141 1.05 9.17 -6.54
C ILE A 141 1.52 9.55 -5.14
N ALA A 142 2.69 10.18 -5.03
CA ALA A 142 3.16 10.67 -3.74
C ALA A 142 3.75 12.09 -3.74
N VAL A 143 3.57 12.78 -2.61
CA VAL A 143 4.18 14.06 -2.26
C VAL A 143 4.82 13.88 -0.89
N MET A 144 6.14 13.80 -0.84
CA MET A 144 6.86 13.30 0.34
C MET A 144 7.93 14.27 0.82
N GLU A 145 7.70 14.88 1.98
CA GLU A 145 8.72 15.64 2.69
C GLU A 145 9.70 14.74 3.47
N LYS A 146 9.22 13.56 3.89
CA LYS A 146 9.91 12.48 4.62
C LYS A 146 9.35 11.13 4.19
N GLY A 147 9.85 10.05 4.80
CA GLY A 147 9.36 8.69 4.53
C GLY A 147 9.67 8.17 3.13
N ASP A 148 10.51 8.88 2.37
CA ASP A 148 10.82 8.66 0.96
C ASP A 148 11.90 7.58 0.76
N SER A 149 11.83 6.48 1.51
CA SER A 149 12.73 5.35 1.29
C SER A 149 12.65 4.91 -0.16
N TRP A 150 13.77 4.43 -0.71
CA TRP A 150 13.85 4.06 -2.12
C TRP A 150 12.74 3.08 -2.51
N SER A 151 12.46 2.10 -1.66
CA SER A 151 11.44 1.08 -1.92
C SER A 151 10.05 1.70 -1.99
N ILE A 152 9.67 2.56 -1.04
CA ILE A 152 8.37 3.25 -1.09
C ILE A 152 8.26 4.14 -2.32
N CYS A 153 9.32 4.88 -2.67
CA CYS A 153 9.35 5.71 -3.87
C CYS A 153 9.18 4.89 -5.15
N ALA A 154 9.81 3.72 -5.22
CA ALA A 154 9.75 2.84 -6.39
C ALA A 154 8.35 2.28 -6.64
N GLU A 155 7.50 2.18 -5.62
CA GLU A 155 6.11 1.75 -5.74
C GLU A 155 5.15 2.86 -6.22
N GLN A 156 5.61 4.10 -6.32
CA GLN A 156 4.78 5.21 -6.82
C GLN A 156 4.92 5.34 -8.34
N ASP A 157 3.82 5.57 -9.05
CA ASP A 157 3.87 5.89 -10.47
C ASP A 157 4.49 7.28 -10.70
N ALA A 158 4.23 8.23 -9.80
CA ALA A 158 4.90 9.53 -9.75
C ALA A 158 5.07 10.01 -8.31
N VAL A 159 6.27 10.47 -7.96
CA VAL A 159 6.60 10.93 -6.61
C VAL A 159 7.42 12.22 -6.62
N LEU A 160 6.97 13.20 -5.84
CA LEU A 160 7.79 14.33 -5.40
C LEU A 160 8.44 14.01 -4.07
N ARG A 161 9.75 14.18 -3.94
CA ARG A 161 10.46 13.96 -2.67
C ARG A 161 11.53 15.02 -2.39
N ASP A 162 11.75 15.37 -1.12
CA ASP A 162 12.86 16.26 -0.72
C ASP A 162 14.20 15.51 -0.70
N GLU A 163 15.01 15.71 -1.73
CA GLU A 163 16.31 15.03 -1.89
C GLU A 163 17.28 15.33 -0.75
N ASN A 164 17.18 16.53 -0.15
CA ASN A 164 18.06 16.96 0.94
C ASN A 164 17.53 16.59 2.31
N ASN A 165 16.28 16.15 2.41
CA ASN A 165 15.60 15.86 3.67
C ASN A 165 15.78 17.02 4.69
N SER A 166 15.71 18.27 4.22
CA SER A 166 16.17 19.44 4.94
C SER A 166 15.36 20.68 4.65
N LEU A 167 14.62 21.12 5.67
CA LEU A 167 13.90 22.39 5.70
C LEU A 167 14.76 23.64 5.44
N LYS A 168 16.10 23.56 5.61
CA LYS A 168 17.02 24.67 5.30
C LYS A 168 17.42 24.74 3.83
N LYS A 169 17.32 23.63 3.12
CA LYS A 169 17.76 23.44 1.74
C LYS A 169 16.77 22.51 1.03
N MET A 170 15.49 22.86 1.10
CA MET A 170 14.43 22.09 0.48
C MET A 170 14.70 22.00 -1.02
N GLU A 171 14.84 20.78 -1.53
CA GLU A 171 15.11 20.48 -2.93
C GLU A 171 14.22 19.33 -3.34
N ILE A 172 13.10 19.68 -3.97
CA ILE A 172 12.12 18.68 -4.38
C ILE A 172 12.51 18.16 -5.77
N VAL A 173 12.57 16.85 -5.90
CA VAL A 173 12.78 16.16 -7.17
C VAL A 173 11.56 15.33 -7.53
N LEU A 174 11.25 15.25 -8.82
CA LEU A 174 10.25 14.36 -9.39
C LEU A 174 10.91 13.05 -9.85
N ALA A 175 10.34 11.93 -9.45
CA ALA A 175 10.63 10.62 -10.02
C ALA A 175 9.36 9.96 -10.57
N GLN A 176 9.52 9.10 -11.56
CA GLN A 176 8.45 8.37 -12.22
C GLN A 176 8.85 6.91 -12.37
N TYR A 177 7.92 6.00 -12.08
CA TYR A 177 8.07 4.56 -12.28
C TYR A 177 6.83 4.06 -13.03
N GLU A 178 6.99 3.12 -13.96
CA GLU A 178 5.88 2.63 -14.80
C GLU A 178 5.47 1.23 -14.34
N HIS A 179 4.34 1.13 -13.65
CA HIS A 179 3.79 -0.13 -13.14
C HIS A 179 2.68 -0.71 -14.02
N SER A 180 2.00 0.15 -14.80
CA SER A 180 0.97 -0.25 -15.76
C SER A 180 1.14 0.47 -17.11
N GLN A 181 1.19 -0.31 -18.19
CA GLN A 181 1.14 0.25 -19.55
C GLN A 181 -0.24 0.77 -19.93
N ASP A 182 -1.29 0.25 -19.29
CA ASP A 182 -2.68 0.59 -19.60
C ASP A 182 -3.08 1.91 -18.93
N ASN A 183 -2.48 2.24 -17.78
CA ASN A 183 -2.76 3.45 -17.00
C ASN A 183 -1.50 4.31 -16.77
N PRO A 184 -0.88 4.87 -17.81
CA PRO A 184 0.31 5.70 -17.65
C PRO A 184 0.00 7.02 -16.94
N VAL A 185 0.97 7.53 -16.17
CA VAL A 185 0.87 8.84 -15.51
C VAL A 185 0.56 9.92 -16.56
N PRO A 186 -0.47 10.77 -16.35
CA PRO A 186 -0.78 11.85 -17.28
C PRO A 186 0.38 12.85 -17.38
N SER A 187 0.81 13.20 -18.59
CA SER A 187 1.91 14.17 -18.79
C SER A 187 1.63 15.55 -18.16
N GLY A 188 0.37 16.00 -18.17
CA GLY A 188 -0.01 17.24 -17.49
C GLY A 188 0.08 17.17 -15.97
N LEU A 189 -0.03 15.98 -15.37
CA LEU A 189 0.21 15.79 -13.94
C LEU A 189 1.70 15.91 -13.65
N LEU A 190 2.56 15.28 -14.46
CA LEU A 190 4.01 15.41 -14.34
C LEU A 190 4.45 16.86 -14.43
N GLN A 191 3.93 17.61 -15.42
CA GLN A 191 4.21 19.05 -15.55
C GLN A 191 3.77 19.83 -14.30
N LEU A 192 2.57 19.58 -13.78
CA LEU A 192 2.10 20.22 -12.55
C LEU A 192 3.03 19.90 -11.37
N MET A 193 3.47 18.65 -11.24
CA MET A 193 4.36 18.21 -10.17
C MET A 193 5.75 18.87 -10.29
N GLU A 194 6.30 18.97 -11.51
CA GLU A 194 7.54 19.72 -11.77
C GLU A 194 7.39 21.20 -11.37
N GLU A 195 6.30 21.85 -11.77
CA GLU A 195 6.02 23.25 -11.39
C GLU A 195 5.93 23.43 -9.86
N LYS A 196 5.34 22.46 -9.16
CA LYS A 196 5.25 22.45 -7.69
C LYS A 196 6.60 22.18 -7.02
N ALA A 197 7.45 21.36 -7.63
CA ALA A 197 8.82 21.13 -7.18
C ALA A 197 9.65 22.42 -7.27
N ASP A 198 9.57 23.14 -8.39
CA ASP A 198 10.29 24.39 -8.63
C ASP A 198 9.93 25.51 -7.64
N LEU A 199 8.66 25.53 -7.19
CA LEU A 199 8.17 26.52 -6.22
C LEU A 199 8.57 26.19 -4.77
N ALA A 200 8.90 24.94 -4.47
CA ALA A 200 9.11 24.45 -3.11
C ALA A 200 10.14 25.26 -2.28
N PRO A 201 11.33 25.63 -2.82
CA PRO A 201 12.31 26.39 -2.04
C PRO A 201 11.78 27.74 -1.55
N GLY A 202 10.78 28.32 -2.25
CA GLY A 202 10.14 29.58 -1.88
C GLY A 202 9.41 29.53 -0.53
N TYR A 203 8.88 28.37 -0.15
CA TYR A 203 8.08 28.19 1.06
C TYR A 203 8.91 28.28 2.34
N VAL A 204 10.21 27.96 2.27
CA VAL A 204 11.13 27.93 3.43
C VAL A 204 12.07 29.12 3.51
N THR A 205 11.76 30.22 2.80
CA THR A 205 12.60 31.42 2.73
C THR A 205 12.49 32.34 3.95
N SER A 206 11.44 32.19 4.77
CA SER A 206 11.24 33.04 5.94
C SER A 206 12.41 32.99 6.93
N LYS A 207 12.73 34.13 7.55
CA LYS A 207 13.71 34.19 8.63
C LYS A 207 13.10 33.80 9.98
N GLU A 208 11.78 33.88 10.10
CA GLU A 208 11.08 33.46 11.30
C GLU A 208 10.96 31.94 11.32
N THR A 209 11.40 31.32 12.42
CA THR A 209 11.48 29.87 12.52
C THR A 209 10.12 29.21 12.38
N GLY A 210 9.07 29.71 13.05
CA GLY A 210 7.71 29.15 12.96
C GLY A 210 7.19 29.14 11.53
N GLU A 211 7.22 30.29 10.86
CA GLU A 211 6.81 30.44 9.45
C GLU A 211 7.56 29.51 8.50
N LYS A 212 8.84 29.25 8.75
CA LYS A 212 9.61 28.33 7.92
C LYS A 212 9.15 26.88 8.06
N TYR A 213 8.83 26.46 9.29
CA TYR A 213 8.31 25.12 9.56
C TYR A 213 6.91 24.94 8.99
N ASN A 214 6.05 25.95 9.18
CA ASN A 214 4.73 25.98 8.56
C ASN A 214 4.85 25.93 7.03
N GLY A 215 5.70 26.76 6.43
CA GLY A 215 5.92 26.79 4.98
C GLY A 215 6.28 25.43 4.39
N TYR A 216 7.10 24.64 5.08
CA TYR A 216 7.46 23.27 4.64
C TYR A 216 6.20 22.41 4.51
N ASN A 217 5.44 22.20 5.60
CA ASN A 217 4.18 21.45 5.56
C ASN A 217 3.16 22.04 4.57
N ARG A 218 3.04 23.38 4.48
CA ARG A 218 2.11 24.06 3.58
C ARG A 218 2.40 23.70 2.12
N TRP A 219 3.67 23.57 1.72
CA TRP A 219 4.02 23.10 0.39
C TRP A 219 3.43 21.70 0.12
N GLY A 220 3.58 20.76 1.06
CA GLY A 220 3.03 19.41 0.93
C GLY A 220 1.50 19.43 0.76
N ILE A 221 0.79 20.17 1.62
CA ILE A 221 -0.68 20.29 1.57
C ILE A 221 -1.17 20.98 0.30
N GLU A 222 -0.60 22.13 -0.08
CA GLU A 222 -1.01 22.85 -1.30
C GLU A 222 -0.69 22.06 -2.58
N THR A 223 0.38 21.28 -2.58
CA THR A 223 0.73 20.39 -3.69
C THR A 223 -0.26 19.24 -3.79
N ALA A 224 -0.63 18.63 -2.67
CA ALA A 224 -1.66 17.60 -2.63
C ALA A 224 -3.02 18.12 -3.15
N CYS A 225 -3.44 19.31 -2.71
CA CYS A 225 -4.64 19.97 -3.23
C CYS A 225 -4.59 20.13 -4.76
N ALA A 226 -3.45 20.58 -5.30
CA ALA A 226 -3.29 20.76 -6.74
C ALA A 226 -3.36 19.43 -7.51
N VAL A 227 -2.79 18.35 -6.97
CA VAL A 227 -2.90 17.00 -7.57
C VAL A 227 -4.35 16.54 -7.59
N VAL A 228 -5.08 16.67 -6.47
CA VAL A 228 -6.51 16.30 -6.40
C VAL A 228 -7.34 17.10 -7.40
N GLU A 229 -7.15 18.41 -7.46
CA GLU A 229 -7.85 19.27 -8.43
C GLU A 229 -7.54 18.89 -9.88
N TYR A 230 -6.28 18.56 -10.17
CA TYR A 230 -5.87 18.10 -11.49
C TYR A 230 -6.55 16.78 -11.86
N MET A 231 -6.52 15.80 -10.96
CA MET A 231 -7.09 14.47 -11.21
C MET A 231 -8.61 14.57 -11.42
N ALA A 232 -9.32 15.27 -10.53
CA ALA A 232 -10.75 15.49 -10.66
C ALA A 232 -11.15 16.15 -11.98
N LYS A 233 -10.36 17.13 -12.45
CA LYS A 233 -10.67 17.89 -13.67
C LYS A 233 -10.28 17.16 -14.95
N ASN A 234 -9.12 16.50 -14.97
CA ASN A 234 -8.49 16.02 -16.20
C ASN A 234 -8.56 14.50 -16.37
N ARG A 235 -8.82 13.76 -15.29
CA ARG A 235 -8.93 12.30 -15.26
C ARG A 235 -10.12 11.83 -14.40
N PRO A 236 -11.34 12.32 -14.67
CA PRO A 236 -12.51 11.88 -13.92
C PRO A 236 -12.68 10.36 -14.06
N GLY A 237 -12.89 9.66 -12.93
CA GLY A 237 -13.03 8.20 -12.86
C GLY A 237 -11.73 7.40 -12.88
N GLN A 238 -10.56 8.04 -13.03
CA GLN A 238 -9.29 7.35 -12.79
C GLN A 238 -9.13 7.15 -11.28
N LYS A 239 -9.09 5.89 -10.84
CA LYS A 239 -8.79 5.56 -9.45
C LYS A 239 -7.36 5.91 -9.09
N TYR A 240 -7.13 6.47 -7.90
CA TYR A 240 -5.79 6.79 -7.45
C TYR A 240 -5.64 6.80 -5.93
N LEU A 241 -4.42 6.50 -5.47
CA LEU A 241 -3.97 6.73 -4.11
C LEU A 241 -2.97 7.89 -4.14
N LEU A 242 -3.23 8.94 -3.38
CA LEU A 242 -2.30 10.03 -3.15
C LEU A 242 -1.73 9.93 -1.73
N THR A 243 -0.47 9.51 -1.63
CA THR A 243 0.28 9.50 -0.37
C THR A 243 0.92 10.87 -0.15
N VAL A 244 0.60 11.53 0.95
CA VAL A 244 1.17 12.82 1.32
C VAL A 244 1.90 12.63 2.63
N ASN A 245 3.21 12.87 2.66
CA ASN A 245 3.96 12.95 3.90
C ASN A 245 4.42 14.38 4.16
N VAL A 246 4.11 14.90 5.36
CA VAL A 246 4.58 16.21 5.83
C VAL A 246 5.44 16.04 7.10
N GLY A 247 6.58 16.74 7.15
CA GLY A 247 7.70 16.40 8.03
C GLY A 247 8.06 17.43 9.09
N ALA A 248 7.46 18.62 9.08
CA ALA A 248 7.91 19.70 9.96
C ALA A 248 7.62 19.46 11.44
N ILE A 249 6.61 18.64 11.76
CA ILE A 249 6.19 18.37 13.16
C ILE A 249 7.26 17.57 13.90
N ASP A 250 7.72 16.43 13.37
CA ASP A 250 8.86 15.68 13.92
C ASP A 250 10.09 16.59 14.11
N MET A 251 10.48 17.30 13.06
CA MET A 251 11.61 18.23 13.11
C MET A 251 11.42 19.29 14.22
N SER A 252 10.20 19.78 14.41
CA SER A 252 9.90 20.78 15.44
C SER A 252 10.05 20.18 16.84
N GLY A 253 9.58 18.95 17.05
CA GLY A 253 9.76 18.21 18.30
C GLY A 253 11.22 18.05 18.70
N HIS A 254 12.07 17.62 17.77
CA HIS A 254 13.52 17.45 18.01
C HIS A 254 14.26 18.76 18.27
N TYR A 255 13.95 19.81 17.50
CA TYR A 255 14.77 21.03 17.50
C TYR A 255 14.21 22.18 18.34
N ARG A 256 12.88 22.26 18.50
CA ARG A 256 12.16 23.37 19.15
C ARG A 256 11.44 22.94 20.43
N GLY A 257 11.44 21.65 20.77
CA GLY A 257 10.80 21.11 21.97
C GLY A 257 9.28 21.11 21.89
N ASN A 258 8.62 20.73 22.99
CA ASN A 258 7.16 20.53 23.03
C ASN A 258 6.35 21.78 22.61
N TYR A 259 6.76 22.99 23.00
CA TYR A 259 6.06 24.21 22.57
C TYR A 259 6.16 24.45 21.06
N GLY A 260 7.34 24.19 20.46
CA GLY A 260 7.49 24.30 19.01
C GLY A 260 6.76 23.18 18.26
N TYR A 261 6.69 21.99 18.86
CA TYR A 261 5.91 20.86 18.35
C TYR A 261 4.43 21.21 18.27
N ILE A 262 3.84 21.70 19.37
CA ILE A 262 2.45 22.16 19.44
C ILE A 262 2.18 23.28 18.43
N ASP A 263 3.02 24.31 18.39
CA ASP A 263 2.92 25.40 17.40
C ASP A 263 2.89 24.86 15.96
N CYS A 264 3.71 23.85 15.65
CA CYS A 264 3.73 23.26 14.31
C CYS A 264 2.44 22.46 14.00
N ILE A 265 1.87 21.79 15.00
CA ILE A 265 0.57 21.10 14.89
C ILE A 265 -0.56 22.10 14.62
N GLU A 266 -0.63 23.18 15.42
CA GLU A 266 -1.66 24.22 15.27
C GLU A 266 -1.57 24.92 13.90
N ASN A 267 -0.36 25.15 13.40
CA ASN A 267 -0.16 25.68 12.06
C ASN A 267 -0.60 24.69 10.97
N LEU A 268 -0.27 23.40 11.09
CA LEU A 268 -0.73 22.39 10.14
C LEU A 268 -2.27 22.32 10.12
N ASP A 269 -2.90 22.28 11.29
CA ASP A 269 -4.37 22.27 11.44
C ASP A 269 -5.04 23.33 10.58
N SER A 270 -4.50 24.56 10.58
CA SER A 270 -5.03 25.68 9.81
C SER A 270 -5.08 25.48 8.28
N GLU A 271 -4.25 24.58 7.74
CA GLU A 271 -4.12 24.31 6.30
C GLU A 271 -4.98 23.12 5.83
N LEU A 272 -5.34 22.19 6.73
CA LEU A 272 -5.92 20.88 6.40
C LEU A 272 -7.32 20.94 5.78
N LEU A 273 -8.12 21.94 6.15
CA LEU A 273 -9.54 21.99 5.79
C LEU A 273 -9.74 22.04 4.26
N SER A 274 -8.80 22.64 3.53
CA SER A 274 -8.85 22.74 2.08
C SER A 274 -8.75 21.36 1.41
N LEU A 275 -7.77 20.55 1.83
CA LEU A 275 -7.54 19.21 1.33
C LEU A 275 -8.71 18.29 1.69
N TYR A 276 -9.18 18.32 2.93
CA TYR A 276 -10.35 17.55 3.37
C TYR A 276 -11.59 17.83 2.51
N LYS A 277 -11.93 19.11 2.28
CA LYS A 277 -13.08 19.50 1.46
C LYS A 277 -12.92 19.10 -0.01
N LEU A 278 -11.70 19.08 -0.53
CA LEU A 278 -11.44 18.57 -1.86
C LEU A 278 -11.69 17.06 -1.93
N CYS A 279 -11.30 16.29 -0.90
CA CYS A 279 -11.62 14.87 -0.84
C CYS A 279 -13.13 14.62 -0.81
N GLU A 280 -13.86 15.29 0.09
CA GLU A 280 -15.32 15.21 0.18
C GLU A 280 -16.00 15.53 -1.17
N LYS A 281 -15.62 16.64 -1.80
CA LYS A 281 -16.22 17.08 -3.06
C LYS A 281 -16.00 16.10 -4.22
N ASN A 282 -14.89 15.37 -4.21
CA ASN A 282 -14.48 14.51 -5.31
C ASN A 282 -14.62 13.01 -4.98
N ASN A 283 -15.43 12.65 -3.98
CA ASN A 283 -15.66 11.26 -3.57
C ASN A 283 -14.36 10.50 -3.27
N LEU A 284 -13.41 11.13 -2.57
CA LEU A 284 -12.17 10.49 -2.14
C LEU A 284 -12.23 10.21 -0.64
N ALA A 285 -11.66 9.08 -0.23
CA ALA A 285 -11.35 8.86 1.17
C ALA A 285 -10.28 9.88 1.61
N PHE A 286 -10.50 10.54 2.73
CA PHE A 286 -9.49 11.35 3.41
C PHE A 286 -9.02 10.61 4.65
N VAL A 287 -7.72 10.37 4.76
CA VAL A 287 -7.12 9.65 5.88
C VAL A 287 -5.99 10.51 6.45
N LEU A 288 -6.05 10.81 7.75
CA LEU A 288 -4.97 11.44 8.50
C LEU A 288 -4.40 10.43 9.49
N THR A 289 -3.10 10.19 9.39
CA THR A 289 -2.36 9.28 10.29
C THR A 289 -0.94 9.80 10.56
N SER A 290 -0.16 9.02 11.29
CA SER A 290 1.26 9.25 11.51
C SER A 290 2.05 7.93 11.39
N ASP A 291 3.33 8.04 11.07
CA ASP A 291 4.28 6.94 11.10
C ASP A 291 4.70 6.59 12.53
N HIS A 292 4.87 7.59 13.40
CA HIS A 292 5.09 7.46 14.83
C HIS A 292 4.69 8.75 15.57
N GLY A 293 4.69 8.71 16.90
CA GLY A 293 4.49 9.88 17.74
C GLY A 293 5.80 10.55 18.17
N MET A 294 5.72 11.44 19.14
CA MET A 294 6.84 12.19 19.71
C MET A 294 6.69 12.31 21.22
N ALA A 295 7.70 11.85 21.97
CA ALA A 295 7.70 11.91 23.43
C ALA A 295 8.73 12.91 23.96
N PHE A 296 8.43 13.50 25.12
CA PHE A 296 9.25 14.53 25.73
C PHE A 296 9.68 14.10 27.14
N SER A 297 10.93 14.35 27.52
CA SER A 297 11.41 13.93 28.85
C SER A 297 10.83 14.75 30.00
N ALA A 298 10.49 16.01 29.74
CA ALA A 298 9.92 16.99 30.67
C ALA A 298 9.26 18.13 29.86
N ASP A 299 8.49 18.99 30.51
CA ASP A 299 8.02 20.24 29.90
C ASP A 299 9.19 21.13 29.42
N GLY A 300 9.06 21.73 28.23
CA GLY A 300 10.09 22.53 27.57
C GLY A 300 11.24 21.72 26.96
N SER A 301 11.25 20.40 27.11
CA SER A 301 12.36 19.56 26.62
C SER A 301 12.27 19.26 25.13
N LYS A 302 13.39 18.81 24.55
CA LYS A 302 13.44 18.27 23.19
C LYS A 302 12.83 16.88 23.15
N GLY A 303 12.13 16.60 22.05
CA GLY A 303 11.47 15.33 21.85
C GLY A 303 12.42 14.22 21.41
N GLY A 304 11.91 13.00 21.44
CA GLY A 304 12.43 11.87 20.68
C GLY A 304 11.41 10.73 20.62
N HIS A 305 11.70 9.75 19.77
CA HIS A 305 10.77 8.65 19.46
C HIS A 305 11.47 7.29 19.43
N GLN A 306 12.66 7.18 18.83
CA GLN A 306 13.28 5.88 18.54
C GLN A 306 14.09 5.24 19.69
N SER A 307 14.75 6.03 20.54
CA SER A 307 15.64 5.45 21.57
C SER A 307 14.83 4.70 22.63
N GLU A 308 15.44 3.70 23.31
CA GLU A 308 14.80 2.87 24.34
C GLU A 308 13.97 3.65 25.38
N LYS A 309 14.44 4.84 25.78
CA LYS A 309 13.72 5.69 26.74
C LYS A 309 12.43 6.32 26.21
N TYR A 310 12.24 6.40 24.90
CA TYR A 310 11.09 7.03 24.23
C TYR A 310 10.19 6.01 23.53
N SER A 311 10.77 4.97 22.92
CA SER A 311 10.08 4.09 21.97
C SER A 311 8.91 3.28 22.52
N VAL A 312 8.82 3.16 23.84
CA VAL A 312 7.76 2.43 24.56
C VAL A 312 6.75 3.36 25.23
N SER A 313 6.89 4.68 25.07
CA SER A 313 5.94 5.65 25.62
C SER A 313 4.67 5.73 24.79
N ASP A 314 3.55 6.05 25.45
CA ASP A 314 2.28 6.28 24.78
C ASP A 314 2.39 7.42 23.76
N GLU A 315 3.11 8.49 24.10
CA GLU A 315 3.28 9.64 23.20
C GLU A 315 4.06 9.30 21.93
N ALA A 316 4.97 8.32 21.96
CA ALA A 316 5.73 7.87 20.79
C ALA A 316 5.00 6.80 19.96
N GLN A 317 4.14 5.99 20.60
CA GLN A 317 3.44 4.89 19.92
C GLN A 317 2.04 5.25 19.46
N MET A 318 1.29 6.02 20.26
CA MET A 318 -0.10 6.33 19.97
C MET A 318 -0.19 7.43 18.91
N VAL A 319 -0.52 7.01 17.70
CA VAL A 319 -0.62 7.86 16.51
C VAL A 319 -2.09 8.08 16.15
N PRO A 320 -2.44 9.20 15.51
CA PRO A 320 -3.82 9.41 15.08
C PRO A 320 -4.18 8.47 13.92
N LEU A 321 -5.46 8.15 13.81
CA LEU A 321 -6.07 7.64 12.61
C LEU A 321 -7.48 8.23 12.53
N ILE A 322 -7.65 9.18 11.62
CA ILE A 322 -8.90 9.86 11.32
C ILE A 322 -9.25 9.56 9.87
N VAL A 323 -10.43 8.99 9.65
CA VAL A 323 -10.87 8.49 8.35
C VAL A 323 -12.22 9.11 7.99
N TYR A 324 -12.29 9.71 6.81
CA TYR A 324 -13.52 10.14 6.17
C TYR A 324 -13.68 9.41 4.84
N ALA A 325 -14.88 8.86 4.61
CA ALA A 325 -15.39 8.44 3.31
C ALA A 325 -16.93 8.38 3.42
N GLN A 326 -17.64 8.33 2.30
CA GLN A 326 -19.10 8.42 2.30
C GLN A 326 -19.78 7.28 3.09
N ASP A 327 -19.23 6.07 3.03
CA ASP A 327 -19.73 4.90 3.75
C ASP A 327 -19.12 4.71 5.14
N VAL A 328 -18.15 5.54 5.54
CA VAL A 328 -17.52 5.40 6.85
C VAL A 328 -18.41 5.99 7.95
N GLU A 329 -18.69 5.18 8.96
CA GLU A 329 -19.46 5.62 10.13
C GLU A 329 -18.67 6.64 10.96
N SER A 330 -19.23 7.84 11.14
CA SER A 330 -18.62 8.88 11.96
C SER A 330 -18.68 8.55 13.45
N GLY A 331 -17.59 8.78 14.17
CA GLY A 331 -17.56 8.60 15.62
C GLY A 331 -16.19 8.24 16.18
N VAL A 332 -16.11 8.12 17.49
CA VAL A 332 -14.89 7.67 18.18
C VAL A 332 -14.95 6.16 18.36
N ILE A 333 -14.00 5.47 17.73
CA ILE A 333 -13.87 4.02 17.79
C ILE A 333 -12.86 3.67 18.88
N ARG A 334 -13.28 2.78 19.78
CA ARG A 334 -12.51 2.31 20.93
C ARG A 334 -12.13 0.86 20.73
N GLY A 335 -10.95 0.50 21.20
CA GLY A 335 -10.32 -0.80 21.00
C GLY A 335 -8.81 -0.60 20.87
N GLU A 336 -8.04 -1.65 21.06
CA GLU A 336 -6.60 -1.64 20.84
C GLU A 336 -6.33 -2.03 19.38
N PHE A 337 -5.77 -1.11 18.60
CA PHE A 337 -5.45 -1.33 17.19
C PHE A 337 -3.98 -1.01 16.94
N GLY A 338 -3.38 -1.74 16.00
CA GLY A 338 -1.98 -1.58 15.60
C GLY A 338 -1.86 -0.90 14.25
N GLN A 339 -0.74 -0.23 13.99
CA GLN A 339 -0.48 0.40 12.70
C GLN A 339 -0.48 -0.59 11.53
N GLU A 340 -0.20 -1.86 11.80
CA GLU A 340 -0.34 -2.97 10.86
C GLU A 340 -1.77 -3.17 10.34
N ASP A 341 -2.79 -2.70 11.08
CA ASP A 341 -4.20 -2.76 10.67
C ASP A 341 -4.53 -1.71 9.59
N PHE A 342 -3.62 -0.76 9.32
CA PHE A 342 -3.85 0.33 8.37
C PHE A 342 -4.12 -0.15 6.95
N ALA A 343 -3.20 -0.91 6.35
CA ALA A 343 -3.31 -1.36 4.97
C ALA A 343 -4.61 -2.13 4.69
N PRO A 344 -4.98 -3.17 5.48
CA PRO A 344 -6.24 -3.88 5.25
C PRO A 344 -7.47 -2.99 5.51
N THR A 345 -7.38 -2.01 6.43
CA THR A 345 -8.45 -1.03 6.65
C THR A 345 -8.65 -0.11 5.46
N LEU A 346 -7.57 0.45 4.91
CA LEU A 346 -7.63 1.33 3.74
C LEU A 346 -8.16 0.59 2.51
N LEU A 347 -7.71 -0.65 2.27
CA LEU A 347 -8.21 -1.48 1.18
C LEU A 347 -9.71 -1.78 1.34
N GLY A 348 -10.17 -2.08 2.56
CA GLY A 348 -11.58 -2.28 2.85
C GLY A 348 -12.45 -1.02 2.64
N ILE A 349 -11.92 0.18 2.94
CA ILE A 349 -12.61 1.45 2.62
C ILE A 349 -12.74 1.65 1.10
N LEU A 350 -11.79 1.13 0.33
CA LEU A 350 -11.74 1.22 -1.14
C LEU A 350 -12.46 0.04 -1.83
N ASP A 351 -13.16 -0.81 -1.07
CA ASP A 351 -13.82 -2.02 -1.53
C ASP A 351 -12.92 -2.98 -2.32
N VAL A 352 -11.66 -3.09 -1.87
CA VAL A 352 -10.64 -4.01 -2.42
C VAL A 352 -10.38 -5.12 -1.39
N PRO A 353 -10.94 -6.34 -1.57
CA PRO A 353 -10.78 -7.41 -0.57
C PRO A 353 -9.40 -8.05 -0.52
N ASP A 354 -8.60 -7.92 -1.58
CA ASP A 354 -7.22 -8.42 -1.61
C ASP A 354 -6.37 -7.70 -0.55
N ARG A 355 -5.31 -8.37 -0.09
CA ARG A 355 -4.41 -7.84 0.95
C ARG A 355 -2.96 -8.06 0.53
N PRO A 356 -2.02 -7.22 1.00
CA PRO A 356 -0.61 -7.48 0.83
C PRO A 356 -0.24 -8.88 1.37
N ARG A 357 0.61 -9.59 0.65
CA ARG A 357 0.93 -11.01 0.85
C ARG A 357 1.39 -11.35 2.27
N PHE A 358 2.09 -10.44 2.94
CA PHE A 358 2.65 -10.66 4.26
C PHE A 358 1.98 -9.83 5.36
N THR A 359 0.79 -9.31 5.08
CA THR A 359 -0.03 -8.58 6.06
C THR A 359 -0.27 -9.46 7.29
N GLN A 360 -0.10 -8.88 8.47
CA GLN A 360 -0.45 -9.49 9.76
C GLN A 360 -1.56 -8.73 10.47
N GLY A 361 -1.74 -7.44 10.16
CA GLY A 361 -2.86 -6.66 10.69
C GLY A 361 -4.21 -7.12 10.14
N GLU A 362 -5.25 -6.70 10.82
CA GLU A 362 -6.64 -6.98 10.49
C GLU A 362 -7.38 -5.70 10.07
N GLN A 363 -8.39 -5.84 9.23
CA GLN A 363 -9.22 -4.70 8.85
C GLN A 363 -10.02 -4.21 10.07
N ILE A 364 -9.90 -2.93 10.39
CA ILE A 364 -10.85 -2.22 11.25
C ILE A 364 -12.10 -1.95 10.40
N LEU A 365 -13.22 -2.55 10.74
CA LEU A 365 -14.45 -2.40 9.96
C LEU A 365 -15.07 -1.02 10.17
N LEU A 366 -15.05 -0.17 9.13
CA LEU A 366 -15.54 1.21 9.18
C LEU A 366 -16.78 1.50 8.31
N THR A 367 -17.04 0.68 7.28
CA THR A 367 -18.00 0.98 6.20
C THR A 367 -19.41 0.41 6.39
N GLY A 368 -19.67 -0.28 7.50
CA GLY A 368 -20.95 -0.94 7.78
C GLY A 368 -21.26 -2.16 6.89
N HIS A 369 -20.36 -2.52 5.98
CA HIS A 369 -20.49 -3.64 5.06
C HIS A 369 -19.14 -4.34 4.85
N VAL A 370 -19.18 -5.54 4.28
CA VAL A 370 -17.98 -6.32 3.92
C VAL A 370 -18.09 -6.85 2.51
N ASN A 371 -16.95 -7.07 1.88
CA ASN A 371 -16.85 -7.51 0.50
C ASN A 371 -16.21 -8.89 0.40
N LEU A 372 -16.57 -9.63 -0.65
CA LEU A 372 -16.07 -10.99 -0.87
C LEU A 372 -15.58 -11.15 -2.30
N LYS A 373 -14.29 -11.44 -2.47
CA LYS A 373 -13.72 -11.86 -3.75
C LYS A 373 -13.62 -13.38 -3.81
N VAL A 374 -14.12 -13.98 -4.88
CA VAL A 374 -14.04 -15.42 -5.15
C VAL A 374 -13.22 -15.65 -6.41
N LYS A 375 -12.15 -16.44 -6.28
CA LYS A 375 -11.25 -16.79 -7.39
C LYS A 375 -11.38 -18.28 -7.72
N LEU A 376 -11.58 -18.58 -9.00
CA LEU A 376 -11.64 -19.92 -9.55
C LEU A 376 -10.36 -20.21 -10.37
N PRO A 377 -9.94 -21.48 -10.52
CA PRO A 377 -8.75 -21.84 -11.29
C PRO A 377 -8.96 -21.70 -12.81
N GLU A 378 -10.22 -21.65 -13.26
CA GLU A 378 -10.62 -21.39 -14.64
C GLU A 378 -12.07 -20.87 -14.65
N LYS A 379 -12.56 -20.46 -15.82
CA LYS A 379 -13.92 -19.91 -15.95
C LYS A 379 -14.99 -20.88 -15.44
N GLY A 380 -15.88 -20.35 -14.63
CA GLY A 380 -16.95 -21.08 -13.98
C GLY A 380 -18.12 -20.20 -13.62
N SER A 381 -18.93 -20.68 -12.69
CA SER A 381 -20.04 -19.94 -12.08
C SER A 381 -19.97 -20.09 -10.57
N VAL A 382 -20.41 -19.05 -9.87
CA VAL A 382 -20.44 -18.98 -8.41
C VAL A 382 -21.88 -18.76 -7.97
N GLU A 383 -22.27 -19.36 -6.85
CA GLU A 383 -23.55 -19.13 -6.21
C GLU A 383 -23.30 -18.72 -4.75
N LEU A 384 -23.69 -17.50 -4.40
CA LEU A 384 -23.61 -16.97 -3.04
C LEU A 384 -24.96 -17.18 -2.33
N ARG A 385 -24.92 -17.75 -1.13
CA ARG A 385 -26.09 -18.00 -0.28
C ARG A 385 -25.92 -17.41 1.11
N LYS A 386 -27.04 -17.00 1.71
CA LYS A 386 -27.20 -16.66 3.13
C LYS A 386 -28.43 -17.37 3.66
N ASP A 387 -28.32 -18.02 4.81
CA ASP A 387 -29.40 -18.82 5.43
C ASP A 387 -30.04 -19.84 4.46
N GLY A 388 -29.21 -20.47 3.61
CA GLY A 388 -29.64 -21.44 2.60
C GLY A 388 -30.40 -20.84 1.40
N LYS A 389 -30.58 -19.52 1.32
CA LYS A 389 -31.20 -18.83 0.18
C LYS A 389 -30.14 -18.26 -0.73
N VAL A 390 -30.32 -18.42 -2.04
CA VAL A 390 -29.45 -17.82 -3.06
C VAL A 390 -29.64 -16.30 -3.04
N ILE A 391 -28.53 -15.58 -2.84
CA ILE A 391 -28.45 -14.13 -2.94
C ILE A 391 -28.10 -13.75 -4.38
N SER A 392 -27.09 -14.39 -4.96
CA SER A 392 -26.64 -14.14 -6.32
C SER A 392 -26.01 -15.39 -6.94
N SER A 393 -26.05 -15.48 -8.27
CA SER A 393 -25.45 -16.59 -9.02
C SER A 393 -24.81 -16.11 -10.33
N PRO A 394 -23.71 -15.33 -10.27
CA PRO A 394 -22.98 -14.93 -11.47
C PRO A 394 -22.25 -16.11 -12.12
N GLY A 395 -21.86 -15.95 -13.38
CA GLY A 395 -21.04 -16.97 -14.02
C GLY A 395 -20.40 -16.54 -15.32
N ASN A 396 -19.70 -17.50 -15.92
CA ASN A 396 -18.83 -17.37 -17.08
C ASN A 396 -17.55 -16.54 -16.83
N ASP A 397 -17.03 -16.59 -15.60
CA ASP A 397 -15.79 -15.92 -15.24
C ASP A 397 -14.93 -16.72 -14.27
N ASP A 398 -13.68 -16.30 -14.08
CA ASP A 398 -12.75 -16.90 -13.12
C ASP A 398 -12.57 -16.05 -11.85
N GLN A 399 -13.05 -14.81 -11.83
CA GLN A 399 -13.07 -13.96 -10.64
C GLN A 399 -14.44 -13.28 -10.45
N PHE A 400 -14.90 -13.25 -9.20
CA PHE A 400 -16.17 -12.65 -8.82
C PHE A 400 -15.99 -11.78 -7.59
N LEU A 401 -16.49 -10.54 -7.60
CA LEU A 401 -16.48 -9.64 -6.46
C LEU A 401 -17.91 -9.35 -6.02
N PHE A 402 -18.26 -9.75 -4.80
CA PHE A 402 -19.56 -9.46 -4.19
C PHE A 402 -19.41 -8.27 -3.25
N LEU A 403 -20.13 -7.19 -3.54
CA LEU A 403 -20.07 -5.94 -2.79
C LEU A 403 -21.26 -5.77 -1.86
N GLY A 404 -21.02 -5.16 -0.69
CA GLY A 404 -22.08 -4.73 0.23
C GLY A 404 -22.72 -5.87 1.03
N LEU A 405 -21.97 -6.91 1.42
CA LEU A 405 -22.49 -7.97 2.29
C LEU A 405 -22.61 -7.47 3.72
N GLU A 406 -23.60 -8.00 4.45
CA GLU A 406 -23.74 -7.67 5.87
C GLU A 406 -22.64 -8.38 6.70
N PRO A 407 -21.92 -7.65 7.57
CA PRO A 407 -20.91 -8.23 8.45
C PRO A 407 -21.53 -9.12 9.52
N GLU A 408 -20.71 -9.94 10.18
CA GLU A 408 -21.06 -10.88 11.26
C GLU A 408 -22.15 -11.91 10.87
N ASN A 409 -22.33 -12.15 9.57
CA ASN A 409 -23.28 -13.13 9.04
C ASN A 409 -22.55 -14.34 8.44
N SER A 410 -23.25 -15.47 8.38
CA SER A 410 -22.75 -16.68 7.73
C SER A 410 -23.19 -16.76 6.27
N TYR A 411 -22.24 -17.06 5.40
CA TYR A 411 -22.46 -17.22 3.96
C TYR A 411 -21.96 -18.58 3.49
N ALA A 412 -22.53 -19.06 2.40
CA ALA A 412 -22.06 -20.23 1.68
C ALA A 412 -21.80 -19.86 0.22
N VAL A 413 -20.66 -20.29 -0.31
CA VAL A 413 -20.28 -20.06 -1.72
C VAL A 413 -20.15 -21.41 -2.39
N GLY A 414 -21.03 -21.68 -3.35
CA GLY A 414 -20.93 -22.81 -4.27
C GLY A 414 -20.21 -22.41 -5.56
N ALA A 415 -19.40 -23.30 -6.13
CA ALA A 415 -18.69 -23.04 -7.39
C ALA A 415 -18.72 -24.24 -8.35
N VAL A 416 -18.82 -23.95 -9.65
CA VAL A 416 -18.82 -24.95 -10.74
C VAL A 416 -17.98 -24.45 -11.91
N LEU A 417 -17.10 -25.28 -12.46
CA LEU A 417 -16.27 -24.93 -13.61
C LEU A 417 -17.00 -25.20 -14.94
N ASN A 418 -16.83 -24.32 -15.93
CA ASN A 418 -17.47 -24.44 -17.25
C ASN A 418 -16.94 -25.63 -18.06
N SER A 419 -15.69 -26.04 -17.80
CA SER A 419 -15.06 -27.23 -18.37
C SER A 419 -15.74 -28.53 -17.92
N GLY A 420 -16.51 -28.50 -16.83
CA GLY A 420 -17.01 -29.69 -16.14
C GLY A 420 -15.96 -30.38 -15.25
N ASN A 421 -14.75 -29.84 -15.16
CA ASN A 421 -13.73 -30.31 -14.21
C ASN A 421 -14.22 -30.17 -12.77
N SER A 422 -13.76 -31.06 -11.89
CA SER A 422 -14.11 -31.01 -10.48
C SER A 422 -13.15 -30.12 -9.68
N LEU A 423 -13.71 -29.21 -8.90
CA LEU A 423 -13.00 -28.52 -7.83
C LEU A 423 -12.67 -29.48 -6.66
N GLU A 424 -11.67 -29.11 -5.86
CA GLU A 424 -11.33 -29.79 -4.61
C GLU A 424 -12.52 -29.79 -3.65
N GLU A 425 -13.12 -28.61 -3.49
CA GLU A 425 -14.35 -28.36 -2.77
C GLU A 425 -15.35 -27.67 -3.68
N LYS A 426 -16.62 -28.06 -3.60
CA LYS A 426 -17.68 -27.46 -4.43
C LYS A 426 -18.44 -26.35 -3.71
N GLU A 427 -18.31 -26.30 -2.39
CA GLU A 427 -19.00 -25.35 -1.51
C GLU A 427 -18.11 -25.05 -0.31
N LYS A 428 -18.07 -23.78 0.10
CA LYS A 428 -17.37 -23.29 1.29
C LYS A 428 -18.34 -22.47 2.12
N GLU A 429 -18.45 -22.78 3.42
CA GLU A 429 -19.21 -22.00 4.40
C GLU A 429 -18.26 -21.22 5.29
N PHE A 430 -18.60 -19.97 5.62
CA PHE A 430 -17.77 -19.08 6.41
C PHE A 430 -18.59 -17.95 7.03
N SER A 431 -18.05 -17.33 8.07
CA SER A 431 -18.60 -16.10 8.66
C SER A 431 -17.75 -14.92 8.20
N LEU A 432 -18.41 -13.91 7.63
CA LEU A 432 -17.73 -12.69 7.17
C LEU A 432 -17.76 -11.63 8.27
N LYS A 433 -16.60 -11.32 8.82
CA LYS A 433 -16.40 -10.18 9.73
C LYS A 433 -15.73 -9.00 9.06
N THR A 434 -14.86 -9.30 8.09
CA THR A 434 -14.07 -8.36 7.31
C THR A 434 -14.06 -8.82 5.86
N ASP A 435 -13.56 -7.97 4.99
CA ASP A 435 -13.38 -8.28 3.58
C ASP A 435 -12.51 -9.51 3.42
N SER A 436 -12.91 -10.39 2.50
CA SER A 436 -12.33 -11.71 2.38
C SER A 436 -12.11 -12.12 0.94
N VAL A 437 -11.07 -12.92 0.72
CA VAL A 437 -10.79 -13.59 -0.56
C VAL A 437 -10.91 -15.10 -0.36
N ILE A 438 -11.67 -15.76 -1.23
CA ILE A 438 -11.82 -17.21 -1.25
C ILE A 438 -11.32 -17.74 -2.58
N GLU A 439 -10.33 -18.62 -2.52
CA GLU A 439 -9.79 -19.29 -3.70
C GLU A 439 -10.26 -20.75 -3.75
N PHE A 440 -10.70 -21.21 -4.91
CA PHE A 440 -11.02 -22.61 -5.17
C PHE A 440 -9.85 -23.32 -5.85
N GLY A 441 -9.49 -24.51 -5.35
CA GLY A 441 -8.45 -25.36 -5.95
C GLY A 441 -9.01 -26.33 -7.00
N SER A 442 -8.20 -26.66 -8.00
CA SER A 442 -8.48 -27.75 -8.94
C SER A 442 -8.04 -29.10 -8.37
N LYS A 443 -8.88 -30.15 -8.44
CA LYS A 443 -8.46 -31.50 -8.00
C LYS A 443 -7.20 -31.97 -8.73
N GLY A 444 -6.14 -32.22 -7.97
CA GLY A 444 -4.88 -32.80 -8.46
C GLY A 444 -3.68 -31.85 -8.48
N ALA A 445 -3.85 -30.60 -8.06
CA ALA A 445 -2.73 -29.74 -7.70
C ALA A 445 -2.20 -30.17 -6.33
N LYS A 446 -0.98 -30.71 -6.26
CA LYS A 446 -0.32 -30.92 -4.97
C LYS A 446 0.07 -29.55 -4.40
N THR A 447 -0.78 -29.00 -3.55
CA THR A 447 -0.46 -27.84 -2.71
C THR A 447 0.63 -28.25 -1.72
N LYS A 448 1.71 -27.47 -1.68
CA LYS A 448 2.58 -27.43 -0.51
C LYS A 448 1.77 -26.72 0.56
N GLU A 449 1.44 -27.42 1.64
CA GLU A 449 0.79 -26.83 2.82
C GLU A 449 1.64 -25.65 3.32
N SER A 450 1.05 -24.45 3.26
CA SER A 450 1.37 -23.37 4.18
C SER A 450 0.40 -23.49 5.34
N GLU A 451 0.85 -24.11 6.43
CA GLU A 451 0.11 -24.14 7.69
C GLU A 451 0.12 -22.74 8.31
N SER A 452 -1.05 -22.14 8.48
CA SER A 452 -1.28 -21.06 9.44
C SER A 452 -2.70 -21.14 9.97
N SER A 453 -2.88 -21.82 11.12
CA SER A 453 -3.72 -21.36 12.24
C SER A 453 -3.73 -22.35 13.42
N LEU A 454 -3.22 -21.89 14.58
CA LEU A 454 -3.68 -22.06 15.99
C LEU A 454 -3.76 -23.51 16.56
N GLU A 455 -3.14 -23.89 17.69
CA GLU A 455 -3.12 -23.35 19.07
C GLU A 455 -1.95 -23.95 19.89
N GLY A 456 -1.52 -23.29 20.96
CA GLY A 456 -0.28 -23.57 21.68
C GLY A 456 -0.30 -24.58 22.85
N ALA A 457 0.89 -25.02 23.24
CA ALA A 457 1.26 -25.44 24.60
C ALA A 457 2.81 -25.42 24.76
N LYS A 458 3.28 -24.91 25.89
CA LYS A 458 4.69 -24.77 26.30
C LYS A 458 5.34 -26.13 26.65
N GLU A 459 6.62 -26.33 26.31
CA GLU A 459 7.76 -26.40 27.27
C GLU A 459 9.11 -26.80 26.61
N GLU A 460 10.12 -25.99 26.94
CA GLU A 460 11.55 -26.21 27.22
C GLU A 460 12.46 -27.26 26.50
N THR A 461 13.50 -26.67 25.87
CA THR A 461 14.93 -27.05 25.86
C THR A 461 15.42 -28.37 25.24
N SER A 462 16.29 -28.29 24.23
CA SER A 462 17.75 -28.51 24.36
C SER A 462 18.48 -28.83 23.04
N SER A 463 19.65 -28.21 22.89
CA SER A 463 20.88 -28.66 22.23
C SER A 463 20.96 -28.97 20.72
N ALA A 464 22.06 -28.48 20.15
CA ALA A 464 22.57 -28.67 18.81
C ALA A 464 23.23 -30.04 18.56
N GLY A 465 23.28 -30.43 17.28
CA GLY A 465 24.14 -31.46 16.67
C GLY A 465 23.55 -31.85 15.30
N VAL A 466 24.13 -31.50 14.14
CA VAL A 466 25.38 -31.95 13.50
C VAL A 466 25.42 -33.45 13.18
N PHE A 467 25.23 -33.73 11.88
CA PHE A 467 25.52 -34.92 11.06
C PHE A 467 24.60 -36.15 11.08
N GLY A 468 24.27 -36.57 9.84
CA GLY A 468 23.85 -37.91 9.41
C GLY A 468 22.50 -37.89 8.68
N ASP A 469 22.29 -38.50 7.53
CA ASP A 469 23.17 -39.25 6.63
C ASP A 469 22.43 -39.38 5.27
N GLY A 470 23.15 -39.83 4.25
CA GLY A 470 22.77 -39.71 2.84
C GLY A 470 21.40 -40.23 2.41
N ASP A 471 20.85 -39.57 1.38
CA ASP A 471 19.81 -40.18 0.55
C ASP A 471 20.04 -39.97 -0.96
N SER A 472 19.81 -41.09 -1.65
CA SER A 472 20.08 -41.47 -3.04
C SER A 472 19.87 -40.44 -4.19
N ILE A 473 20.85 -40.37 -5.11
CA ILE A 473 20.85 -39.56 -6.36
C ILE A 473 20.12 -40.27 -7.54
N PHE A 474 19.16 -41.18 -7.28
CA PHE A 474 18.43 -41.86 -8.36
C PHE A 474 16.93 -41.87 -8.12
N GLY A 475 16.29 -40.74 -8.41
CA GLY A 475 14.83 -40.61 -8.35
C GLY A 475 14.33 -39.21 -8.65
N ARG A 476 14.74 -38.58 -9.77
CA ARG A 476 14.23 -37.27 -10.17
C ARG A 476 13.82 -37.22 -11.64
N ASN A 477 12.60 -36.71 -11.86
CA ASN A 477 11.93 -36.43 -13.13
C ASN A 477 12.87 -35.96 -14.25
N SER A 478 12.74 -36.55 -15.44
CA SER A 478 13.57 -36.27 -16.62
C SER A 478 13.50 -34.81 -17.11
N THR A 479 12.46 -34.07 -16.71
CA THR A 479 12.27 -32.66 -17.07
C THR A 479 13.27 -31.72 -16.38
N HIS A 480 13.68 -32.00 -15.14
CA HIS A 480 14.70 -31.20 -14.45
C HIS A 480 16.10 -31.43 -15.00
N LEU A 481 16.39 -32.66 -15.43
CA LEU A 481 17.66 -33.02 -16.05
C LEU A 481 17.85 -32.33 -17.41
N ILE A 482 16.77 -32.19 -18.18
CA ILE A 482 16.74 -31.41 -19.42
C ILE A 482 16.94 -29.91 -19.13
N GLY A 483 16.30 -29.37 -18.09
CA GLY A 483 16.47 -27.97 -17.67
C GLY A 483 17.91 -27.63 -17.29
N TYR A 484 18.55 -28.47 -16.46
CA TYR A 484 19.95 -28.28 -16.08
C TYR A 484 20.91 -28.44 -17.27
N PHE A 485 20.60 -29.35 -18.20
CA PHE A 485 21.38 -29.50 -19.44
C PHE A 485 21.28 -28.26 -20.33
N LEU A 486 20.08 -27.65 -20.44
CA LEU A 486 19.87 -26.43 -21.22
C LEU A 486 20.60 -25.22 -20.63
N ILE A 487 20.53 -25.05 -19.30
CA ILE A 487 21.25 -23.99 -18.58
C ILE A 487 22.76 -24.17 -18.76
N GLY A 488 23.26 -25.41 -18.66
CA GLY A 488 24.66 -25.73 -18.92
C GLY A 488 25.10 -25.40 -20.35
N ALA A 489 24.27 -25.74 -21.35
CA ALA A 489 24.57 -25.47 -22.76
C ALA A 489 24.57 -23.97 -23.09
N ILE A 490 23.64 -23.20 -22.52
CA ILE A 490 23.55 -21.73 -22.71
C ILE A 490 24.77 -21.05 -22.09
N ASN A 491 25.15 -21.42 -20.87
CA ASN A 491 26.32 -20.85 -20.20
C ASN A 491 27.63 -21.18 -20.94
N LEU A 492 27.75 -22.41 -21.47
CA LEU A 492 28.92 -22.81 -22.26
C LEU A 492 29.00 -22.03 -23.58
N ALA A 493 27.87 -21.84 -24.27
CA ALA A 493 27.80 -21.04 -25.48
C ALA A 493 28.16 -19.56 -25.22
N GLY A 494 27.65 -18.98 -24.14
CA GLY A 494 28.00 -17.63 -23.68
C GLY A 494 29.51 -17.48 -23.42
N PHE A 495 30.11 -18.45 -22.75
CA PHE A 495 31.55 -18.48 -22.49
C PHE A 495 32.39 -18.53 -23.78
N PHE A 496 31.99 -19.32 -24.78
CA PHE A 496 32.67 -19.37 -26.08
C PHE A 496 32.56 -18.06 -26.86
N ILE A 497 31.43 -17.36 -26.77
CA ILE A 497 31.24 -16.04 -27.39
C ILE A 497 32.14 -15.01 -26.73
N ILE A 498 32.20 -14.99 -25.39
CA ILE A 498 33.09 -14.10 -24.61
C ILE A 498 34.55 -14.35 -24.97
N MET A 499 35.01 -15.61 -25.00
CA MET A 499 36.38 -15.94 -25.42
C MET A 499 36.69 -15.49 -26.85
N LYS A 500 35.71 -15.60 -27.77
CA LYS A 500 35.89 -15.21 -29.18
C LYS A 500 35.97 -13.68 -29.34
N ILE A 501 35.27 -12.92 -28.50
CA ILE A 501 35.36 -11.46 -28.45
C ILE A 501 36.70 -11.02 -27.85
N LEU A 502 37.12 -11.64 -26.75
CA LEU A 502 38.41 -11.35 -26.10
C LEU A 502 39.61 -11.65 -27.01
N LYS A 503 39.54 -12.71 -27.83
CA LYS A 503 40.59 -13.04 -28.80
C LYS A 503 40.65 -12.12 -30.01
N LYS A 504 39.64 -11.27 -30.22
CA LYS A 504 39.58 -10.30 -31.34
C LYS A 504 40.06 -8.90 -30.94
N HIS A 505 40.25 -8.66 -29.64
CA HIS A 505 40.67 -7.38 -29.06
C HIS A 505 41.93 -7.49 -28.19
N GLY A 506 42.65 -8.61 -28.25
CA GLY A 506 43.94 -8.83 -27.60
C GLY A 506 45.07 -9.00 -28.61
#